data_AF-I1KN80-F1
#
_entry.id   AF-I1KN80-F1
#
_cell.length_a   1.000
_cell.length_b   1.000
_cell.length_c   1.000
_cell.angle_alpha   90.00
_cell.angle_beta   90.00
_cell.angle_gamma   90.00
#
_symmetry.space_group_name_H-M   'P 1'
#
loop_
_entity.id
_entity.type
_entity.pdbx_description
1 polymer ?
#
loop_
_entity_poly.entity_id
_entity_poly.type
_entity_poly.pdbx_seq_one_letter_code
_entity_poly.pdbx_strand_id
1 'polypeptide(L)'
;MGTLVGHVAPGFGFLLIGLWHLFNHIKLHALNPKSYKGPSWFPSAKFRYIELVLIMVGSTASVAMELFIGPERHQPLDPDGTIPSNHLHNFEHSSISITFFLYAACAIILDRARVQAQFELTQLLGAIAFAQQLLLFHLHSADHMGPEGQYHLLLQILVFVSVSTALIGIVLPHSFLVNFVRSVSIFFQGLWLIVMGFMLWTPSLIPKGCYMNDEDGHMVVRCSSHEALHRAISLVNIEFSWFIIGVTVFAVSLYLVLVKVYGEKKVEYFSLGNEDEESNDDVESQKSGAFDHSSKSFIQVGKIFSQNDMER
;
A
#
# COMPACT_ATOMS: atom_id res chain seq x y z
N MET A 1 -11.99 -19.10 8.27
CA MET A 1 -12.27 -20.38 7.52
C MET A 1 -12.13 -20.21 6.01
N GLY A 2 -11.58 -21.21 5.32
CA GLY A 2 -11.43 -21.23 3.85
C GLY A 2 -12.80 -21.24 3.16
N THR A 3 -13.28 -20.05 2.82
CA THR A 3 -14.53 -19.88 2.07
C THR A 3 -14.25 -19.09 0.80
N LEU A 4 -15.14 -19.17 -0.18
CA LEU A 4 -15.06 -18.33 -1.38
C LEU A 4 -14.90 -16.85 -1.01
N VAL A 5 -15.75 -16.35 -0.11
CA VAL A 5 -15.75 -14.95 0.32
C VAL A 5 -14.48 -14.62 1.12
N GLY A 6 -14.05 -15.52 2.00
CA GLY A 6 -12.85 -15.37 2.82
C GLY A 6 -11.56 -15.26 2.01
N HIS A 7 -11.53 -15.76 0.78
CA HIS A 7 -10.39 -15.56 -0.15
C HIS A 7 -10.59 -14.35 -1.06
N VAL A 8 -11.76 -14.23 -1.68
CA VAL A 8 -12.04 -13.20 -2.69
C VAL A 8 -12.03 -11.80 -2.08
N ALA A 9 -12.61 -11.60 -0.89
CA ALA A 9 -12.69 -10.29 -0.25
C ALA A 9 -11.30 -9.70 0.10
N PRO A 10 -10.41 -10.40 0.86
CA PRO A 10 -9.06 -9.90 1.07
C PRO A 10 -8.27 -9.86 -0.23
N GLY A 11 -8.53 -10.77 -1.18
CA GLY A 11 -7.95 -10.75 -2.51
C GLY A 11 -8.18 -9.43 -3.24
N PHE A 12 -9.41 -8.89 -3.23
CA PHE A 12 -9.69 -7.55 -3.76
C PHE A 12 -8.92 -6.45 -3.03
N GLY A 13 -8.80 -6.54 -1.70
CA GLY A 13 -8.03 -5.59 -0.90
C GLY A 13 -6.56 -5.51 -1.35
N PHE A 14 -5.87 -6.65 -1.37
CA PHE A 14 -4.48 -6.73 -1.82
C PHE A 14 -4.31 -6.34 -3.30
N LEU A 15 -5.25 -6.70 -4.17
CA LEU A 15 -5.23 -6.33 -5.59
C LEU A 15 -5.27 -4.81 -5.77
N LEU A 16 -6.21 -4.14 -5.08
CA LEU A 16 -6.38 -2.69 -5.18
C LEU A 16 -5.20 -1.94 -4.56
N ILE A 17 -4.71 -2.37 -3.39
CA ILE A 17 -3.54 -1.76 -2.73
C ILE A 17 -2.29 -1.96 -3.60
N GLY A 18 -2.06 -3.17 -4.13
CA GLY A 18 -0.95 -3.46 -5.01
C GLY A 18 -0.98 -2.63 -6.29
N LEU A 19 -2.14 -2.49 -6.92
CA LEU A 19 -2.32 -1.64 -8.11
C LEU A 19 -2.10 -0.16 -7.78
N TRP A 20 -2.61 0.31 -6.65
CA TRP A 20 -2.40 1.67 -6.15
C TRP A 20 -0.91 1.97 -5.94
N HIS A 21 -0.17 1.07 -5.30
CA HIS A 21 1.27 1.18 -5.11
C HIS A 21 2.01 1.18 -6.45
N LEU A 22 1.66 0.23 -7.32
CA LEU A 22 2.31 0.06 -8.62
C LEU A 22 2.16 1.33 -9.48
N PHE A 23 0.94 1.82 -9.64
CA PHE A 23 0.66 3.05 -10.39
C PHE A 23 1.44 4.24 -9.82
N ASN A 24 1.38 4.45 -8.49
CA ASN A 24 1.98 5.63 -7.88
C ASN A 24 3.51 5.59 -7.86
N HIS A 25 4.13 4.42 -7.64
CA HIS A 25 5.59 4.29 -7.76
C HIS A 25 6.06 4.55 -9.19
N ILE A 26 5.37 4.00 -10.21
CA ILE A 26 5.70 4.25 -11.62
C ILE A 26 5.57 5.74 -11.94
N LYS A 27 4.45 6.36 -11.56
CA LYS A 27 4.22 7.80 -11.77
C LYS A 27 5.29 8.64 -11.09
N LEU A 28 5.63 8.35 -9.83
CA LEU A 28 6.64 9.08 -9.07
C LEU A 28 8.02 8.97 -9.73
N HIS A 29 8.40 7.76 -10.17
CA HIS A 29 9.65 7.53 -10.89
C HIS A 29 9.68 8.21 -12.26
N ALA A 30 8.58 8.19 -13.02
CA ALA A 30 8.49 8.85 -14.32
C ALA A 30 8.66 10.38 -14.22
N LEU A 31 8.10 10.99 -13.17
CA LEU A 31 8.23 12.42 -12.92
C LEU A 31 9.61 12.82 -12.36
N ASN A 32 10.21 11.97 -11.51
CA ASN A 32 11.42 12.28 -10.75
C ASN A 32 12.44 11.12 -10.77
N PRO A 33 12.97 10.71 -11.93
CA PRO A 33 13.78 9.49 -12.03
C PRO A 33 15.10 9.56 -11.24
N LYS A 34 15.73 10.74 -11.18
CA LYS A 34 17.03 10.94 -10.51
C LYS A 34 16.91 11.09 -8.98
N SER A 35 15.79 11.60 -8.48
CA SER A 35 15.54 11.89 -7.07
C SER A 35 14.51 10.96 -6.44
N TYR A 36 14.18 9.86 -7.13
CA TYR A 36 13.19 8.91 -6.65
C TYR A 36 13.55 8.39 -5.25
N LYS A 37 12.57 8.45 -4.35
CA LYS A 37 12.58 7.80 -3.05
C LYS A 37 11.21 7.19 -2.85
N GLY A 38 11.13 5.87 -2.75
CA GLY A 38 9.85 5.16 -2.71
C GLY A 38 9.23 5.25 -1.33
N PRO A 39 8.09 5.96 -1.12
CA PRO A 39 7.43 5.96 0.18
C PRO A 39 6.81 4.57 0.47
N SER A 40 6.52 4.29 1.74
CA SER A 40 5.84 3.04 2.14
C SER A 40 4.34 3.03 1.84
N TRP A 41 3.73 4.22 1.72
CA TRP A 41 2.33 4.46 1.37
C TRP A 41 2.22 5.79 0.62
N PHE A 42 1.14 6.00 -0.13
CA PHE A 42 0.96 7.20 -0.95
C PHE A 42 -0.16 8.11 -0.42
N PRO A 43 0.12 9.42 -0.23
CA PRO A 43 -0.91 10.36 0.13
C PRO A 43 -1.84 10.68 -1.05
N SER A 44 -3.13 10.84 -0.78
CA SER A 44 -4.10 11.35 -1.76
C SER A 44 -4.41 12.83 -1.53
N ALA A 45 -4.70 13.56 -2.61
CA ALA A 45 -4.94 15.00 -2.58
C ALA A 45 -6.18 15.40 -1.76
N LYS A 46 -7.25 14.60 -1.81
CA LYS A 46 -8.50 14.89 -1.06
C LYS A 46 -8.45 14.38 0.37
N PHE A 47 -7.87 13.21 0.57
CA PHE A 47 -7.80 12.53 1.86
C PHE A 47 -6.41 11.92 2.04
N ARG A 48 -5.51 12.64 2.71
CA ARG A 48 -4.09 12.28 2.84
C ARG A 48 -3.90 10.80 3.17
N TYR A 49 -4.61 10.28 4.17
CA TYR A 49 -4.43 8.93 4.69
C TYR A 49 -5.38 7.88 4.09
N ILE A 50 -6.00 8.12 2.93
CA ILE A 50 -7.05 7.23 2.40
C ILE A 50 -6.61 5.76 2.28
N GLU A 51 -5.39 5.51 1.81
CA GLU A 51 -4.84 4.16 1.70
C GLU A 51 -4.79 3.45 3.06
N LEU A 52 -4.20 4.11 4.07
CA LEU A 52 -4.06 3.57 5.42
C LEU A 52 -5.42 3.41 6.10
N VAL A 53 -6.36 4.34 5.87
CA VAL A 53 -7.72 4.24 6.39
C VAL A 53 -8.45 3.05 5.77
N LEU A 54 -8.31 2.82 4.46
CA LEU A 54 -8.89 1.65 3.80
C LEU A 54 -8.30 0.34 4.34
N ILE A 55 -6.99 0.30 4.62
CA ILE A 55 -6.35 -0.86 5.28
C ILE A 55 -6.94 -1.08 6.67
N MET A 56 -7.08 -0.03 7.48
CA MET A 56 -7.66 -0.14 8.83
C MET A 56 -9.13 -0.61 8.78
N VAL A 57 -9.94 -0.04 7.88
CA VAL A 57 -11.35 -0.43 7.70
C VAL A 57 -11.45 -1.88 7.24
N GLY A 58 -10.68 -2.29 6.23
CA GLY A 58 -10.66 -3.67 5.73
C GLY A 58 -10.20 -4.66 6.79
N SER A 59 -9.16 -4.31 7.54
CA SER A 59 -8.64 -5.15 8.64
C SER A 59 -9.67 -5.28 9.78
N THR A 60 -10.35 -4.19 10.14
CA THR A 60 -11.41 -4.20 11.17
C THR A 60 -12.59 -5.06 10.72
N ALA A 61 -13.02 -4.91 9.46
CA ALA A 61 -14.08 -5.74 8.88
C ALA A 61 -13.68 -7.22 8.87
N SER A 62 -12.42 -7.54 8.52
CA SER A 62 -11.89 -8.91 8.54
C SER A 62 -11.94 -9.52 9.96
N VAL A 63 -11.45 -8.79 10.97
CA VAL A 63 -11.52 -9.24 12.38
C VAL A 63 -12.97 -9.43 12.83
N ALA A 64 -13.87 -8.51 12.46
CA ALA A 64 -15.28 -8.63 12.78
C ALA A 64 -15.91 -9.88 12.13
N MET A 65 -15.60 -10.15 10.87
CA MET A 65 -16.07 -11.32 10.13
C MET A 65 -15.57 -12.63 10.73
N GLU A 66 -14.28 -12.72 11.07
CA GLU A 66 -13.68 -13.94 11.61
C GLU A 66 -14.12 -14.24 13.05
N LEU A 67 -14.23 -13.22 13.92
CA LEU A 67 -14.48 -13.44 15.36
C LEU A 67 -15.92 -13.23 15.83
N PHE A 68 -16.72 -12.42 15.14
CA PHE A 68 -18.03 -11.98 15.67
C PHE A 68 -19.19 -12.16 14.70
N ILE A 69 -18.98 -12.12 13.38
CA ILE A 69 -20.08 -12.22 12.41
C ILE A 69 -20.17 -13.64 11.82
N GLY A 70 -19.04 -14.23 11.44
CA GLY A 70 -18.96 -15.56 10.84
C GLY A 70 -19.34 -16.71 11.80
N PRO A 71 -18.86 -16.72 13.06
CA PRO A 71 -19.27 -17.72 14.04
C PRO A 71 -20.78 -17.72 14.31
N GLU A 72 -21.41 -18.91 14.38
CA GLU A 72 -22.87 -19.07 14.54
C GLU A 72 -23.44 -18.36 15.78
N ARG A 73 -22.66 -18.33 16.86
CA ARG A 73 -23.07 -17.69 18.14
C ARG A 73 -22.74 -16.20 18.20
N HIS A 74 -22.19 -15.63 17.14
CA HIS A 74 -21.67 -14.26 17.09
C HIS A 74 -20.69 -13.89 18.22
N GLN A 75 -20.01 -14.90 18.76
CA GLN A 75 -18.89 -14.75 19.66
C GLN A 75 -17.82 -15.81 19.32
N PRO A 76 -16.54 -15.51 19.56
CA PRO A 76 -15.48 -16.43 19.18
C PRO A 76 -15.18 -17.49 20.24
N LEU A 77 -15.76 -17.39 21.44
CA LEU A 77 -15.48 -18.27 22.59
C LEU A 77 -16.62 -19.26 22.84
N ASP A 78 -16.31 -20.35 23.53
CA ASP A 78 -17.27 -21.29 24.10
C ASP A 78 -17.89 -20.77 25.41
N PRO A 79 -18.98 -21.39 25.92
CA PRO A 79 -19.61 -20.96 27.18
C PRO A 79 -18.66 -20.98 28.39
N ASP A 80 -17.60 -21.79 28.34
CA ASP A 80 -16.57 -21.88 29.37
C ASP A 80 -15.43 -20.85 29.19
N GLY A 81 -15.50 -20.03 28.14
CA GLY A 81 -14.50 -19.01 27.81
C GLY A 81 -13.30 -19.53 27.02
N THR A 82 -13.27 -20.81 26.63
CA THR A 82 -12.22 -21.36 25.77
C THR A 82 -12.44 -21.01 24.29
N ILE A 83 -11.41 -21.16 23.46
CA ILE A 83 -11.55 -21.04 22.01
C ILE A 83 -11.95 -22.42 21.50
N PRO A 84 -13.15 -22.60 20.90
CA PRO A 84 -13.54 -23.88 20.36
C PRO A 84 -12.64 -24.25 19.18
N SER A 85 -12.39 -25.55 18.98
CA SER A 85 -11.45 -26.03 17.96
C SER A 85 -11.76 -25.54 16.55
N ASN A 86 -13.04 -25.42 16.20
CA ASN A 86 -13.49 -24.90 14.91
C ASN A 86 -13.27 -23.38 14.72
N HIS A 87 -12.90 -22.64 15.77
CA HIS A 87 -12.60 -21.20 15.68
C HIS A 87 -11.10 -20.89 15.67
N LEU A 88 -10.22 -21.87 15.89
CA LEU A 88 -8.78 -21.63 16.00
C LEU A 88 -8.22 -20.90 14.77
N HIS A 89 -8.58 -21.36 13.56
CA HIS A 89 -8.17 -20.71 12.31
C HIS A 89 -8.71 -19.28 12.15
N ASN A 90 -9.89 -18.97 12.71
CA ASN A 90 -10.45 -17.63 12.67
C ASN A 90 -9.61 -16.65 13.53
N PHE A 91 -9.06 -17.12 14.65
CA PHE A 91 -8.11 -16.34 15.46
C PHE A 91 -6.78 -16.11 14.74
N GLU A 92 -6.28 -17.10 14.00
CA GLU A 92 -5.08 -16.93 13.18
C GLU A 92 -5.31 -15.88 12.09
N HIS A 93 -6.39 -16.00 11.32
CA HIS A 93 -6.76 -15.01 10.29
C HIS A 93 -6.96 -13.60 10.87
N SER A 94 -7.58 -13.52 12.05
CA SER A 94 -7.76 -12.26 12.76
C SER A 94 -6.42 -11.66 13.18
N SER A 95 -5.46 -12.48 13.60
CA SER A 95 -4.11 -12.05 13.97
C SER A 95 -3.36 -11.45 12.78
N ILE A 96 -3.50 -12.03 11.57
CA ILE A 96 -2.98 -11.41 10.34
C ILE A 96 -3.59 -10.01 10.17
N SER A 97 -4.92 -9.91 10.22
CA SER A 97 -5.65 -8.66 10.02
C SER A 97 -5.26 -7.58 11.04
N ILE A 98 -5.08 -7.95 12.31
CA ILE A 98 -4.63 -7.06 13.39
C ILE A 98 -3.24 -6.50 13.08
N THR A 99 -2.30 -7.30 12.54
CA THR A 99 -0.98 -6.77 12.20
C THR A 99 -1.00 -5.76 11.05
N PHE A 100 -1.87 -5.93 10.05
CA PHE A 100 -2.07 -4.92 9.00
C PHE A 100 -2.75 -3.66 9.53
N PHE A 101 -3.70 -3.80 10.46
CA PHE A 101 -4.26 -2.65 11.18
C PHE A 101 -3.18 -1.88 11.94
N LEU A 102 -2.34 -2.58 12.71
CA LEU A 102 -1.23 -1.97 13.46
C LEU A 102 -0.24 -1.26 12.54
N TYR A 103 0.13 -1.87 11.42
CA TYR A 103 0.93 -1.21 10.38
C TYR A 103 0.32 0.13 9.96
N ALA A 104 -0.96 0.13 9.57
CA ALA A 104 -1.61 1.34 9.06
C ALA A 104 -1.80 2.42 10.14
N ALA A 105 -2.19 2.03 11.35
CA ALA A 105 -2.34 2.94 12.48
C ALA A 105 -0.99 3.58 12.87
N CYS A 106 0.05 2.77 13.01
CA CYS A 106 1.39 3.26 13.33
C CYS A 106 1.95 4.15 12.21
N ALA A 107 1.72 3.84 10.93
CA ALA A 107 2.12 4.70 9.81
C ALA A 107 1.52 6.11 9.92
N ILE A 108 0.25 6.25 10.33
CA ILE A 108 -0.39 7.55 10.58
C ILE A 108 0.25 8.24 11.80
N ILE A 109 0.47 7.51 12.90
CA ILE A 109 1.06 8.06 14.13
C ILE A 109 2.47 8.59 13.85
N LEU A 110 3.31 7.81 13.16
CA LEU A 110 4.67 8.16 12.79
C LEU A 110 4.70 9.41 11.88
N ASP A 111 3.84 9.49 10.87
CA ASP A 111 3.73 10.68 9.98
C ASP A 111 3.31 11.94 10.75
N ARG A 112 2.37 11.81 11.69
CA ARG A 112 1.92 12.94 12.52
C ARG A 112 2.95 13.38 13.56
N ALA A 113 3.68 12.43 14.15
CA ALA A 113 4.74 12.69 15.12
C ALA A 113 6.00 13.26 14.47
N ARG A 114 6.14 13.18 13.13
CA ARG A 114 7.29 13.67 12.36
C ARG A 114 8.63 13.12 12.86
N VAL A 115 8.63 11.84 13.26
CA VAL A 115 9.85 11.19 13.77
C VAL A 115 10.87 11.02 12.65
N GLN A 116 12.15 11.18 12.96
CA GLN A 116 13.22 11.13 11.95
C GLN A 116 13.26 9.78 11.21
N ALA A 117 13.03 8.68 11.93
CA ALA A 117 13.04 7.31 11.39
C ALA A 117 11.66 6.83 10.89
N GLN A 118 10.74 7.72 10.53
CA GLN A 118 9.37 7.33 10.18
C GLN A 118 9.32 6.32 9.04
N PHE A 119 10.21 6.48 8.06
CA PHE A 119 10.23 5.67 6.85
C PHE A 119 10.67 4.24 7.17
N GLU A 120 11.79 4.12 7.88
CA GLU A 120 12.40 2.86 8.29
C GLU A 120 11.45 2.07 9.19
N LEU A 121 10.84 2.74 10.17
CA LEU A 121 9.87 2.12 11.08
C LEU A 121 8.60 1.69 10.35
N THR A 122 8.08 2.49 9.42
CA THR A 122 6.89 2.11 8.64
C THR A 122 7.17 0.93 7.72
N GLN A 123 8.34 0.89 7.05
CA GLN A 123 8.75 -0.25 6.23
C GLN A 123 8.94 -1.51 7.08
N LEU A 124 9.54 -1.39 8.27
CA LEU A 124 9.69 -2.50 9.22
C LEU A 124 8.33 -3.05 9.66
N LEU A 125 7.38 -2.19 10.00
CA LEU A 125 6.01 -2.59 10.36
C LEU A 125 5.31 -3.31 9.20
N GLY A 126 5.51 -2.84 7.96
CA GLY A 126 4.99 -3.51 6.78
C GLY A 126 5.63 -4.89 6.56
N ALA A 127 6.95 -5.00 6.74
CA ALA A 127 7.66 -6.28 6.68
C ALA A 127 7.17 -7.26 7.77
N ILE A 128 6.91 -6.79 9.00
CA ILE A 128 6.35 -7.59 10.08
C ILE A 128 4.94 -8.07 9.75
N ALA A 129 4.09 -7.22 9.17
CA ALA A 129 2.74 -7.61 8.76
C ALA A 129 2.77 -8.73 7.70
N PHE A 130 3.62 -8.60 6.67
CA PHE A 130 3.80 -9.67 5.68
C PHE A 130 4.46 -10.92 6.28
N ALA A 131 5.38 -10.77 7.24
CA ALA A 131 6.03 -11.90 7.90
C ALA A 131 5.03 -12.68 8.77
N GLN A 132 4.14 -11.99 9.48
CA GLN A 132 3.04 -12.61 10.23
C GLN A 132 2.08 -13.35 9.28
N GLN A 133 1.73 -12.73 8.15
CA GLN A 133 0.93 -13.37 7.12
C GLN A 133 1.60 -14.65 6.59
N LEU A 134 2.90 -14.58 6.27
CA LEU A 134 3.67 -15.74 5.81
C LEU A 134 3.71 -16.85 6.86
N LEU A 135 4.00 -16.50 8.11
CA LEU A 135 4.06 -17.44 9.23
C LEU A 135 2.72 -18.16 9.41
N LEU A 136 1.63 -17.40 9.52
CA LEU A 136 0.31 -17.98 9.76
C LEU A 136 -0.19 -18.77 8.55
N PHE A 137 0.06 -18.32 7.33
CA PHE A 137 -0.21 -19.15 6.15
C PHE A 137 0.63 -20.41 6.11
N HIS A 138 1.89 -20.37 6.52
CA HIS A 138 2.74 -21.56 6.56
C HIS A 138 2.20 -22.60 7.55
N LEU A 139 1.84 -22.15 8.75
CA LEU A 139 1.26 -23.02 9.79
C LEU A 139 -0.11 -23.54 9.36
N HIS A 140 -0.99 -22.66 8.86
CA HIS A 140 -2.32 -23.03 8.36
C HIS A 140 -2.26 -23.99 7.15
N SER A 141 -1.30 -23.78 6.24
CA SER A 141 -1.13 -24.66 5.07
C SER A 141 -0.58 -26.02 5.42
N ALA A 142 0.08 -26.18 6.57
CA ALA A 142 0.55 -27.47 7.03
C ALA A 142 -0.61 -28.45 7.28
N ASP A 143 -1.81 -27.91 7.55
CA ASP A 143 -3.03 -28.70 7.72
C ASP A 143 -3.73 -29.00 6.39
N HIS A 144 -3.42 -28.24 5.33
CA HIS A 144 -4.02 -28.40 4.00
C HIS A 144 -3.24 -29.38 3.13
N MET A 145 -3.76 -30.60 3.00
CA MET A 145 -3.23 -31.59 2.07
C MET A 145 -4.01 -31.58 0.74
N GLY A 146 -3.27 -31.45 -0.37
CA GLY A 146 -3.81 -31.60 -1.72
C GLY A 146 -3.82 -30.30 -2.53
N PRO A 147 -4.82 -30.06 -3.40
CA PRO A 147 -4.87 -28.87 -4.24
C PRO A 147 -4.87 -27.56 -3.45
N GLU A 148 -5.60 -27.50 -2.33
CA GLU A 148 -5.66 -26.32 -1.45
C GLU A 148 -4.27 -25.95 -0.88
N GLY A 149 -3.55 -26.94 -0.34
CA GLY A 149 -2.17 -26.75 0.11
C GLY A 149 -1.24 -26.23 -0.99
N GLN A 150 -1.41 -26.71 -2.22
CA GLN A 150 -0.62 -26.22 -3.36
C GLN A 150 -0.92 -24.75 -3.70
N TYR A 151 -2.20 -24.37 -3.69
CA TYR A 151 -2.61 -22.97 -3.88
C TYR A 151 -2.00 -22.05 -2.83
N HIS A 152 -2.04 -22.44 -1.55
CA HIS A 152 -1.47 -21.65 -0.47
C HIS A 152 0.07 -21.63 -0.48
N LEU A 153 0.73 -22.73 -0.85
CA LEU A 153 2.19 -22.76 -1.01
C LEU A 153 2.65 -21.70 -2.04
N LEU A 154 1.96 -21.61 -3.18
CA LEU A 154 2.27 -20.63 -4.21
C LEU A 154 1.97 -19.20 -3.75
N LEU A 155 0.92 -19.00 -2.94
CA LEU A 155 0.66 -17.71 -2.28
C LEU A 155 1.80 -17.32 -1.33
N GLN A 156 2.30 -18.26 -0.52
CA GLN A 156 3.41 -18.02 0.42
C GLN A 156 4.66 -17.53 -0.31
N ILE A 157 4.96 -18.05 -1.50
CA ILE A 157 6.08 -17.55 -2.32
C ILE A 157 5.90 -16.06 -2.65
N LEU A 158 4.69 -15.64 -3.03
CA LEU A 158 4.41 -14.23 -3.29
C LEU A 158 4.55 -13.37 -2.02
N VAL A 159 4.06 -13.85 -0.88
CA VAL A 159 4.21 -13.15 0.41
C VAL A 159 5.70 -13.03 0.78
N PHE A 160 6.49 -14.08 0.59
CA PHE A 160 7.94 -14.06 0.82
C PHE A 160 8.67 -13.00 -0.01
N VAL A 161 8.27 -12.81 -1.27
CA VAL A 161 8.81 -11.73 -2.12
C VAL A 161 8.45 -10.35 -1.53
N SER A 162 7.23 -10.18 -1.01
CA SER A 162 6.82 -8.93 -0.35
C SER A 162 7.59 -8.66 0.95
N VAL A 163 7.81 -9.67 1.80
CA VAL A 163 8.66 -9.54 3.00
C VAL A 163 10.07 -9.13 2.60
N SER A 164 10.68 -9.86 1.65
CA SER A 164 12.06 -9.62 1.22
C SER A 164 12.24 -8.22 0.63
N THR A 165 11.32 -7.79 -0.23
CA THR A 165 11.38 -6.45 -0.83
C THR A 165 11.07 -5.33 0.16
N ALA A 166 10.23 -5.57 1.17
CA ALA A 166 10.02 -4.62 2.26
C ALA A 166 11.30 -4.42 3.10
N LEU A 167 11.98 -5.51 3.47
CA LEU A 167 13.25 -5.46 4.21
C LEU A 167 14.37 -4.80 3.39
N ILE A 168 14.54 -5.21 2.12
CA ILE A 168 15.53 -4.60 1.22
C ILE A 168 15.22 -3.10 1.01
N GLY A 169 13.94 -2.72 0.97
CA GLY A 169 13.50 -1.34 0.84
C GLY A 169 13.92 -0.41 1.99
N ILE A 170 14.19 -0.97 3.18
CA ILE A 170 14.76 -0.21 4.31
C ILE A 170 16.19 0.23 3.98
N VAL A 171 16.99 -0.69 3.42
CA VAL A 171 18.41 -0.45 3.08
C VAL A 171 18.56 0.35 1.78
N LEU A 172 17.63 0.15 0.82
CA LEU A 172 17.68 0.74 -0.52
C LEU A 172 16.44 1.62 -0.82
N PRO A 173 16.20 2.71 -0.08
CA PRO A 173 15.00 3.54 -0.23
C PRO A 173 14.86 4.22 -1.60
N HIS A 174 15.98 4.39 -2.31
CA HIS A 174 16.05 5.00 -3.63
C HIS A 174 15.91 4.01 -4.79
N SER A 175 15.79 2.71 -4.51
CA SER A 175 15.61 1.70 -5.56
C SER A 175 14.16 1.66 -6.03
N PHE A 176 13.90 2.16 -7.24
CA PHE A 176 12.59 2.01 -7.89
C PHE A 176 12.23 0.54 -8.07
N LEU A 177 13.19 -0.29 -8.49
CA LEU A 177 12.95 -1.70 -8.79
C LEU A 177 12.46 -2.47 -7.55
N VAL A 178 13.02 -2.21 -6.37
CA VAL A 178 12.59 -2.88 -5.13
C VAL A 178 11.13 -2.57 -4.82
N ASN A 179 10.74 -1.30 -4.89
CA ASN A 179 9.37 -0.87 -4.66
C ASN A 179 8.40 -1.34 -5.76
N PHE A 180 8.86 -1.38 -7.01
CA PHE A 180 8.11 -1.90 -8.15
C PHE A 180 7.81 -3.39 -7.98
N VAL A 181 8.83 -4.21 -7.69
CA VAL A 181 8.65 -5.66 -7.45
C VAL A 181 7.74 -5.92 -6.25
N ARG A 182 7.89 -5.15 -5.16
CA ARG A 182 6.96 -5.24 -4.01
C ARG A 182 5.51 -4.98 -4.43
N SER A 183 5.28 -3.90 -5.19
CA SER A 183 3.94 -3.53 -5.64
C SER A 183 3.30 -4.61 -6.53
N VAL A 184 4.08 -5.16 -7.46
CA VAL A 184 3.66 -6.28 -8.33
C VAL A 184 3.36 -7.52 -7.50
N SER A 185 4.19 -7.84 -6.52
CA SER A 185 3.99 -8.97 -5.61
C SER A 185 2.69 -8.84 -4.80
N ILE A 186 2.41 -7.68 -4.21
CA ILE A 186 1.17 -7.40 -3.47
C ILE A 186 -0.06 -7.50 -4.40
N PHE A 187 0.02 -6.90 -5.59
CA PHE A 187 -1.03 -7.02 -6.60
C PHE A 187 -1.31 -8.48 -6.95
N PHE A 188 -0.25 -9.26 -7.14
CA PHE A 188 -0.36 -10.66 -7.51
C PHE A 188 -0.88 -11.53 -6.36
N GLN A 189 -0.55 -11.24 -5.10
CA GLN A 189 -1.19 -11.90 -3.95
C GLN A 189 -2.71 -11.73 -3.99
N GLY A 190 -3.19 -10.50 -4.26
CA GLY A 190 -4.61 -10.22 -4.38
C GLY A 190 -5.28 -10.98 -5.52
N LEU A 191 -4.66 -10.97 -6.70
CA LEU A 191 -5.14 -11.72 -7.86
C LEU A 191 -5.19 -13.23 -7.58
N TRP A 192 -4.13 -13.78 -6.98
CA TRP A 192 -4.03 -15.21 -6.67
C TRP A 192 -5.05 -15.66 -5.61
N LEU A 193 -5.30 -14.84 -4.59
CA LEU A 193 -6.37 -15.08 -3.61
C LEU A 193 -7.76 -15.15 -4.27
N ILE A 194 -8.06 -14.23 -5.19
CA ILE A 194 -9.34 -14.24 -5.92
C ILE A 194 -9.48 -15.53 -6.72
N VAL A 195 -8.43 -15.90 -7.48
CA VAL A 195 -8.40 -17.12 -8.30
C VAL A 195 -8.56 -18.37 -7.45
N MET A 196 -7.78 -18.49 -6.38
CA MET A 196 -7.87 -19.58 -5.41
C MET A 196 -9.29 -19.75 -4.86
N GLY A 197 -9.93 -18.64 -4.46
CA GLY A 197 -11.31 -18.63 -3.98
C GLY A 197 -12.28 -19.23 -5.00
N PHE A 198 -12.19 -18.84 -6.27
CA PHE A 198 -13.06 -19.41 -7.30
C PHE A 198 -12.71 -20.87 -7.62
N MET A 199 -11.44 -21.21 -7.78
CA MET A 199 -11.02 -22.54 -8.22
C MET A 199 -11.33 -23.64 -7.20
N LEU A 200 -11.26 -23.32 -5.90
CA LEU A 200 -11.51 -24.30 -4.83
C LEU A 200 -12.98 -24.38 -4.39
N TRP A 201 -13.75 -23.30 -4.52
CA TRP A 201 -15.16 -23.24 -4.05
C TRP A 201 -16.21 -23.13 -5.17
N THR A 202 -15.82 -23.31 -6.44
CA THR A 202 -16.77 -23.41 -7.56
C THR A 202 -16.77 -24.84 -8.13
N PRO A 203 -17.84 -25.65 -7.92
CA PRO A 203 -17.83 -27.07 -8.30
C PRO A 203 -17.44 -27.35 -9.75
N SER A 204 -17.80 -26.47 -10.69
CA SER A 204 -17.48 -26.63 -12.12
C SER A 204 -16.01 -26.39 -12.47
N LEU A 205 -15.23 -25.77 -11.58
CA LEU A 205 -13.80 -25.49 -11.76
C LEU A 205 -12.90 -26.55 -11.13
N ILE A 206 -13.47 -27.47 -10.34
CA ILE A 206 -12.70 -28.50 -9.64
C ILE A 206 -12.06 -29.46 -10.64
N PRO A 207 -10.75 -29.78 -10.50
CA PRO A 207 -10.08 -30.71 -11.38
C PRO A 207 -10.79 -32.08 -11.45
N LYS A 208 -10.95 -32.62 -12.67
CA LYS A 208 -11.42 -34.00 -12.90
C LYS A 208 -10.73 -35.01 -11.97
N GLY A 209 -11.55 -35.81 -11.29
CA GLY A 209 -11.11 -36.81 -10.31
C GLY A 209 -11.04 -36.27 -8.88
N CYS A 210 -11.26 -34.96 -8.69
CA CYS A 210 -11.42 -34.35 -7.39
C CYS A 210 -12.88 -33.93 -7.14
N TYR A 211 -13.24 -33.80 -5.88
CA TYR A 211 -14.58 -33.51 -5.40
C TYR A 211 -14.49 -32.65 -4.14
N MET A 212 -15.55 -31.90 -3.82
CA MET A 212 -15.64 -31.22 -2.54
C MET A 212 -16.07 -32.22 -1.48
N ASN A 213 -15.33 -32.25 -0.38
CA ASN A 213 -15.59 -33.06 0.81
C ASN A 213 -15.86 -32.13 1.99
N ASP A 214 -16.87 -32.43 2.80
CA ASP A 214 -17.11 -31.71 4.04
C ASP A 214 -16.31 -32.38 5.16
N GLU A 215 -15.37 -31.63 5.74
CA GLU A 215 -14.55 -32.05 6.88
C GLU A 215 -14.76 -31.05 8.00
N ASP A 216 -15.41 -31.49 9.09
CA ASP A 216 -15.71 -30.68 10.27
C ASP A 216 -16.45 -29.35 9.97
N GLY A 217 -17.34 -29.35 8.97
CA GLY A 217 -18.10 -28.17 8.54
C GLY A 217 -17.33 -27.29 7.55
N HIS A 218 -16.22 -27.78 7.00
CA HIS A 218 -15.38 -27.09 6.03
C HIS A 218 -15.31 -27.86 4.72
N MET A 219 -15.69 -27.18 3.64
CA MET A 219 -15.62 -27.75 2.30
C MET A 219 -14.17 -27.67 1.80
N VAL A 220 -13.53 -28.84 1.68
CA VAL A 220 -12.16 -28.99 1.17
C VAL A 220 -12.16 -29.82 -0.12
N VAL A 221 -11.19 -29.61 -0.99
CA VAL A 221 -11.09 -30.38 -2.25
C VAL A 221 -10.22 -31.62 -2.03
N ARG A 222 -10.84 -32.80 -2.13
CA ARG A 222 -10.15 -34.11 -2.09
C ARG A 222 -10.15 -34.77 -3.46
N CYS A 223 -9.18 -35.64 -3.72
CA CYS A 223 -9.05 -36.35 -4.99
C CYS A 223 -9.17 -37.87 -4.78
N SER A 224 -9.86 -38.56 -5.70
CA SER A 224 -10.20 -39.97 -5.55
C SER A 224 -9.03 -40.94 -5.76
N SER A 225 -7.95 -40.47 -6.41
CA SER A 225 -6.76 -41.27 -6.67
C SER A 225 -5.49 -40.41 -6.67
N HIS A 226 -4.33 -41.05 -6.59
CA HIS A 226 -3.04 -40.37 -6.66
C HIS A 226 -2.83 -39.69 -8.03
N GLU A 227 -3.32 -40.30 -9.11
CA GLU A 227 -3.27 -39.75 -10.47
C GLU A 227 -4.13 -38.48 -10.58
N ALA A 228 -5.33 -38.50 -9.99
CA ALA A 228 -6.21 -37.33 -9.93
C ALA A 228 -5.57 -36.19 -9.12
N LEU A 229 -4.97 -36.52 -7.98
CA LEU A 229 -4.23 -35.56 -7.15
C LEU A 229 -3.04 -34.94 -7.90
N HIS A 230 -2.21 -35.77 -8.53
CA HIS A 230 -1.06 -35.31 -9.31
C HIS A 230 -1.50 -34.41 -10.48
N ARG A 231 -2.60 -34.78 -11.17
CA ARG A 231 -3.21 -33.96 -12.22
C ARG A 231 -3.66 -32.60 -11.66
N ALA A 232 -4.36 -32.59 -10.53
CA ALA A 232 -4.84 -31.36 -9.90
C ALA A 232 -3.68 -30.41 -9.54
N ILE A 233 -2.67 -30.91 -8.83
CA ILE A 233 -1.46 -30.14 -8.46
C ILE A 233 -0.76 -29.60 -9.72
N SER A 234 -0.62 -30.43 -10.76
CA SER A 234 0.00 -30.01 -12.03
C SER A 234 -0.76 -28.87 -12.70
N LEU A 235 -2.11 -28.89 -12.65
CA LEU A 235 -2.94 -27.81 -13.20
C LEU A 235 -2.77 -26.51 -12.41
N VAL A 236 -2.73 -26.57 -11.08
CA VAL A 236 -2.46 -25.39 -10.23
C VAL A 236 -1.10 -24.76 -10.58
N ASN A 237 -0.08 -25.58 -10.81
CA ASN A 237 1.26 -25.11 -11.22
C ASN A 237 1.25 -24.44 -12.60
N ILE A 238 0.58 -25.04 -13.57
CA ILE A 238 0.43 -24.46 -14.93
C ILE A 238 -0.31 -23.13 -14.85
N GLU A 239 -1.40 -23.08 -14.09
CA GLU A 239 -2.19 -21.88 -13.86
C GLU A 239 -1.31 -20.77 -13.27
N PHE A 240 -0.61 -21.03 -12.17
CA PHE A 240 0.29 -20.06 -11.55
C PHE A 240 1.39 -19.58 -12.50
N SER A 241 1.97 -20.49 -13.29
CA SER A 241 2.97 -20.14 -14.31
C SER A 241 2.40 -19.19 -15.37
N TRP A 242 1.16 -19.37 -15.81
CA TRP A 242 0.51 -18.48 -16.75
C TRP A 242 0.20 -17.12 -16.12
N PHE A 243 -0.21 -17.10 -14.86
CA PHE A 243 -0.38 -15.85 -14.11
C PHE A 243 0.94 -15.09 -13.94
N ILE A 244 2.08 -15.75 -13.68
CA ILE A 244 3.39 -15.10 -13.65
C ILE A 244 3.64 -14.37 -14.98
N ILE A 245 3.42 -15.03 -16.11
CA ILE A 245 3.62 -14.44 -17.45
C ILE A 245 2.68 -13.25 -17.64
N GLY A 246 1.38 -13.44 -17.37
CA GLY A 246 0.36 -12.40 -17.54
C GLY A 246 0.61 -11.17 -16.66
N VAL A 247 0.92 -11.38 -15.38
CA VAL A 247 1.25 -10.30 -14.43
C VAL A 247 2.53 -9.57 -14.84
N THR A 248 3.54 -10.28 -15.35
CA THR A 248 4.78 -9.67 -15.85
C THR A 248 4.51 -8.79 -17.07
N VAL A 249 3.76 -9.29 -18.06
CA VAL A 249 3.36 -8.51 -19.24
C VAL A 249 2.55 -7.29 -18.84
N PHE A 250 1.60 -7.45 -17.90
CA PHE A 250 0.80 -6.34 -17.37
C PHE A 250 1.67 -5.28 -16.70
N ALA A 251 2.56 -5.67 -15.78
CA ALA A 251 3.41 -4.76 -15.02
C ALA A 251 4.36 -3.96 -15.94
N VAL A 252 4.99 -4.63 -16.91
CA VAL A 252 5.88 -3.97 -17.89
C VAL A 252 5.09 -3.06 -18.83
N SER A 253 3.94 -3.51 -19.33
CA SER A 253 3.08 -2.69 -20.20
C SER A 253 2.58 -1.44 -19.48
N LEU A 254 2.14 -1.59 -18.23
CA LEU A 254 1.71 -0.47 -17.39
C LEU A 254 2.86 0.51 -17.16
N TYR A 255 4.07 0.02 -16.89
CA TYR A 255 5.27 0.86 -16.77
C TYR A 255 5.51 1.68 -18.05
N LEU A 256 5.55 1.02 -19.21
CA LEU A 256 5.81 1.69 -20.50
C LEU A 256 4.75 2.75 -20.81
N VAL A 257 3.47 2.43 -20.60
CA VAL A 257 2.35 3.36 -20.84
C VAL A 257 2.46 4.57 -19.92
N LEU A 258 2.68 4.37 -18.62
CA LEU A 258 2.74 5.48 -17.67
C LEU A 258 4.00 6.33 -17.83
N VAL A 259 5.15 5.73 -18.13
CA VAL A 259 6.38 6.50 -18.44
C VAL A 259 6.17 7.35 -19.69
N LYS A 260 5.48 6.86 -20.71
CA LYS A 260 5.13 7.67 -21.88
C LYS A 260 4.20 8.84 -21.49
N VAL A 261 3.14 8.56 -20.73
CA VAL A 261 2.14 9.57 -20.34
C VAL A 261 2.70 10.66 -19.41
N TYR A 262 3.56 10.29 -18.46
CA TYR A 262 4.07 11.22 -17.44
C TYR A 262 5.51 11.70 -17.68
N GLY A 263 6.34 10.92 -18.38
CA GLY A 263 7.75 11.25 -18.63
C GLY A 263 7.95 12.29 -19.75
N GLU A 264 7.01 12.39 -20.70
CA GLU A 264 7.03 13.44 -21.74
C GLU A 264 6.65 14.81 -21.18
N LYS A 265 5.90 14.85 -20.06
CA LYS A 265 5.50 16.10 -19.38
C LYS A 265 6.60 16.66 -18.50
N LYS A 266 7.85 16.75 -18.99
CA LYS A 266 8.90 17.49 -18.30
C LYS A 266 8.43 18.94 -18.17
N VAL A 267 7.89 19.28 -17.00
CA VAL A 267 7.68 20.66 -16.61
C VAL A 267 9.09 21.25 -16.51
N GLU A 268 9.47 22.07 -17.49
CA GLU A 268 10.67 22.88 -17.40
C GLU A 268 10.50 23.81 -16.19
N TYR A 269 11.18 23.49 -15.10
CA TYR A 269 11.31 24.42 -13.99
C TYR A 269 12.35 25.46 -14.41
N PHE A 270 11.91 26.68 -14.70
CA PHE A 270 12.80 27.83 -14.77
C PHE A 270 13.24 28.18 -13.34
N SER A 271 14.51 28.50 -13.12
CA SER A 271 14.92 28.99 -11.81
C SER A 271 14.34 30.38 -11.60
N LEU A 272 13.47 30.53 -10.61
CA LEU A 272 13.12 31.84 -10.07
C LEU A 272 14.39 32.40 -9.40
N GLY A 273 15.15 33.28 -10.06
CA GLY A 273 16.26 33.95 -9.37
C GLY A 273 17.45 34.53 -10.15
N ASN A 274 17.47 34.56 -11.49
CA ASN A 274 18.61 35.13 -12.25
C ASN A 274 18.22 36.13 -13.36
N GLU A 275 16.98 36.62 -13.40
CA GLU A 275 16.54 37.63 -14.40
C GLU A 275 16.24 39.03 -13.81
N ASP A 276 16.53 39.24 -12.52
CA ASP A 276 16.34 40.55 -11.86
C ASP A 276 17.62 41.42 -11.82
N GLU A 277 18.65 41.11 -12.63
CA GLU A 277 19.83 41.99 -12.81
C GLU A 277 19.84 42.77 -14.15
N GLU A 278 18.79 42.68 -14.97
CA GLU A 278 18.67 43.45 -16.24
C GLU A 278 17.31 44.15 -16.45
N SER A 279 16.53 44.38 -15.38
CA SER A 279 15.41 45.34 -15.44
C SER A 279 15.77 46.65 -14.75
N ASN A 280 16.25 47.59 -15.55
CA ASN A 280 16.14 49.02 -15.28
C ASN A 280 14.69 49.34 -14.93
N ASP A 281 14.38 49.55 -13.66
CA ASP A 281 13.49 50.62 -13.17
C ASP A 281 13.42 50.53 -11.65
N ASP A 282 14.41 51.17 -11.03
CA ASP A 282 14.50 51.40 -9.60
C ASP A 282 13.44 52.45 -9.20
N VAL A 283 12.20 51.98 -8.96
CA VAL A 283 11.01 52.81 -8.67
C VAL A 283 11.14 53.59 -7.34
N GLU A 284 12.12 53.27 -6.49
CA GLU A 284 12.36 53.98 -5.22
C GLU A 284 13.61 54.89 -5.19
N SER A 285 14.47 54.88 -6.22
CA SER A 285 15.66 55.75 -6.25
C SER A 285 15.56 56.99 -7.15
N GLN A 286 14.49 57.15 -7.92
CA GLN A 286 14.26 58.32 -8.79
C GLN A 286 13.75 59.59 -8.08
N LYS A 287 13.70 59.64 -6.74
CA LYS A 287 13.22 60.83 -6.00
C LYS A 287 14.31 61.82 -5.56
N SER A 288 15.57 61.58 -5.88
CA SER A 288 16.68 62.49 -5.51
C SER A 288 17.57 62.82 -6.71
N GLY A 289 17.05 63.58 -7.69
CA GLY A 289 17.91 63.97 -8.81
C GLY A 289 17.24 64.69 -9.97
N ALA A 290 16.23 65.52 -9.75
CA ALA A 290 15.65 66.35 -10.81
C ALA A 290 14.74 67.45 -10.26
N PHE A 291 15.30 68.42 -9.55
CA PHE A 291 14.62 69.71 -9.32
C PHE A 291 15.65 70.84 -9.35
N ASP A 292 16.23 71.05 -10.53
CA ASP A 292 16.89 72.29 -10.91
C ASP A 292 16.05 72.95 -12.01
N HIS A 293 15.08 73.77 -11.62
CA HIS A 293 14.74 75.00 -12.34
C HIS A 293 13.64 75.80 -11.63
N SER A 294 14.00 77.06 -11.34
CA SER A 294 13.13 78.22 -11.27
C SER A 294 12.45 78.58 -9.93
N SER A 295 12.89 79.75 -9.45
CA SER A 295 12.04 80.87 -9.02
C SER A 295 11.57 80.93 -7.56
N LYS A 296 12.19 81.91 -6.86
CA LYS A 296 11.61 82.84 -5.87
C LYS A 296 11.53 82.41 -4.39
N SER A 297 12.61 82.72 -3.67
CA SER A 297 12.66 83.70 -2.55
C SER A 297 11.39 83.91 -1.71
N PHE A 298 11.46 83.69 -0.38
CA PHE A 298 10.92 84.53 0.72
C PHE A 298 11.20 83.82 2.08
N ILE A 299 12.30 84.13 2.79
CA ILE A 299 12.44 85.05 3.95
C ILE A 299 11.60 84.71 5.22
N GLN A 300 12.34 84.22 6.23
CA GLN A 300 12.40 84.59 7.67
C GLN A 300 11.26 84.33 8.71
N VAL A 301 11.74 83.73 9.82
CA VAL A 301 11.63 84.16 11.24
C VAL A 301 10.48 83.63 12.10
N GLY A 302 10.88 83.13 13.29
CA GLY A 302 10.05 83.04 14.50
C GLY A 302 9.90 81.61 15.03
N LYS A 303 10.89 81.06 15.75
CA LYS A 303 10.93 80.99 17.24
C LYS A 303 9.59 80.56 17.85
N ILE A 304 9.55 79.39 18.51
CA ILE A 304 9.24 79.22 19.93
C ILE A 304 9.33 77.73 20.32
N PHE A 305 10.05 77.49 21.41
CA PHE A 305 10.24 76.23 22.12
C PHE A 305 9.02 75.90 23.00
N SER A 306 8.91 74.61 23.32
CA SER A 306 8.62 74.02 24.64
C SER A 306 7.29 73.30 24.85
N GLN A 307 7.46 72.22 25.63
CA GLN A 307 6.51 71.50 26.49
C GLN A 307 5.51 70.59 25.75
N ASN A 308 5.56 69.26 25.89
CA ASN A 308 5.64 68.34 27.04
C ASN A 308 4.35 67.51 27.08
N ASP A 309 4.52 66.27 27.53
CA ASP A 309 3.57 65.42 28.26
C ASP A 309 2.69 64.38 27.52
N MET A 310 3.12 63.13 27.76
CA MET A 310 2.40 62.00 28.36
C MET A 310 1.19 61.37 27.66
N GLU A 311 1.40 60.07 27.39
CA GLU A 311 0.54 58.91 27.65
C GLU A 311 -0.86 58.85 27.02
N ARG A 312 -1.02 57.83 26.19
CA ARG A 312 -2.18 56.94 26.21
C ARG A 312 -1.74 55.49 26.00
#